data_AF-A0A535KV05-F1
#
_entry.id   AF-A0A535KV05-F1
#
_cell.length_a   1.000
_cell.length_b   1.000
_cell.length_c   1.000
_cell.angle_alpha   90.00
_cell.angle_beta   90.00
_cell.angle_gamma   90.00
#
_symmetry.space_group_name_H-M   'P 1'
#
loop_
_entity.id
_entity.type
_entity.pdbx_description
1 polymer ?
#
loop_
_entity_poly.entity_id
_entity_poly.type
_entity_poly.pdbx_seq_one_letter_code
_entity_poly.pdbx_strand_id
1 'polypeptide(L)'
;MLRLFFQAVDRGDCSVVSSIVTFLEGLVIPIRQGNTDLVRQYHNLLFKTKGLKTIFLDQQIAEEAARLRAFHKIRTPDSIQMATVITMEAAFFLTNDKRLPSLPNLKILMLDDLLKEGQEKES
;
A
#
# COMPACT_ATOMS: atom_id res chain seq x y z
N MET A 1 -1.30 18.35 0.38
CA MET A 1 -2.17 17.36 -0.30
C MET A 1 -2.27 16.00 0.41
N LEU A 2 -1.21 15.40 0.99
CA LEU A 2 -1.37 14.18 1.83
C LEU A 2 -2.40 14.35 2.96
N ARG A 3 -2.46 15.54 3.56
CA ARG A 3 -3.47 15.87 4.56
C ARG A 3 -4.90 15.77 4.01
N LEU A 4 -5.12 16.17 2.76
CA LEU A 4 -6.43 16.05 2.09
C LEU A 4 -6.75 14.57 1.80
N PHE A 5 -5.75 13.77 1.42
CA PHE A 5 -5.91 12.32 1.24
C PHE A 5 -6.32 11.65 2.56
N PHE A 6 -5.57 11.88 3.65
CA PHE A 6 -5.94 11.31 4.95
C PHE A 6 -7.27 11.84 5.48
N GLN A 7 -7.60 13.11 5.25
CA GLN A 7 -8.92 13.64 5.57
C GLN A 7 -10.04 12.97 4.75
N ALA A 8 -9.79 12.67 3.47
CA ALA A 8 -10.74 11.93 2.64
C ALA A 8 -10.94 10.51 3.17
N VAL A 9 -9.86 9.84 3.61
CA VAL A 9 -9.93 8.54 4.30
C VAL A 9 -10.73 8.63 5.60
N ASP A 10 -10.48 9.66 6.43
CA ASP A 10 -11.16 9.85 7.72
C ASP A 10 -12.67 10.13 7.56
N ARG A 11 -13.03 10.93 6.54
CA ARG A 11 -14.41 11.23 6.14
C ARG A 11 -15.12 10.03 5.51
N GLY A 12 -14.37 9.03 5.04
CA GLY A 12 -14.90 7.87 4.33
C GLY A 12 -15.15 8.11 2.84
N ASP A 13 -14.61 9.21 2.29
CA ASP A 13 -14.67 9.53 0.86
C ASP A 13 -13.87 8.52 0.03
N CYS A 14 -12.85 7.89 0.64
CA CYS A 14 -12.09 6.78 0.07
C CYS A 14 -11.64 5.79 1.14
N SER A 15 -11.43 4.53 0.75
CA SER A 15 -10.83 3.50 1.59
C SER A 15 -9.45 3.10 1.07
N VAL A 16 -8.59 2.69 1.99
CA VAL A 16 -7.24 2.22 1.71
C VAL A 16 -7.17 0.75 2.07
N VAL A 17 -6.61 -0.04 1.17
CA VAL A 17 -6.25 -1.44 1.44
C VAL A 17 -4.74 -1.58 1.39
N SER A 18 -4.18 -2.40 2.27
CA SER A 18 -2.76 -2.72 2.31
C SER A 18 -2.55 -4.21 2.55
N SER A 19 -1.46 -4.77 2.03
CA SER A 19 -1.10 -6.17 2.34
C SER A 19 -0.48 -6.27 3.74
N ILE A 20 -0.66 -7.42 4.40
CA ILE A 20 0.07 -7.78 5.61
C ILE A 20 1.60 -7.76 5.41
N VAL A 21 2.06 -7.91 4.17
CA VAL A 21 3.49 -7.78 3.82
C VAL A 21 4.03 -6.39 4.18
N THR A 22 3.24 -5.33 4.02
CA THR A 22 3.64 -3.96 4.42
C THR A 22 3.88 -3.86 5.92
N PHE A 23 3.07 -4.57 6.73
CA PHE A 23 3.29 -4.63 8.18
C PHE A 23 4.60 -5.37 8.50
N LEU A 24 4.82 -6.53 7.86
CA LEU A 24 6.05 -7.29 8.03
C LEU A 24 7.28 -6.44 7.72
N GLU A 25 7.30 -5.76 6.56
CA GLU A 25 8.41 -4.91 6.13
C GLU A 25 8.66 -3.75 7.10
N GLY A 26 7.57 -3.09 7.54
CA GLY A 26 7.64 -1.98 8.48
C GLY A 26 8.20 -2.35 9.86
N LEU A 27 8.01 -3.60 10.30
CA LEU A 27 8.48 -4.07 11.61
C LEU A 27 9.97 -4.44 11.65
N VAL A 28 10.62 -4.71 10.52
CA VAL A 28 12.00 -5.23 10.49
C VAL A 28 12.99 -4.30 11.21
N ILE A 29 12.98 -3.00 10.87
CA ILE A 29 13.92 -2.02 11.45
C ILE A 29 13.59 -1.72 12.93
N PRO A 30 12.33 -1.43 13.31
CA PRO A 30 11.96 -1.22 14.70
C PRO A 30 12.35 -2.38 15.62
N ILE A 31 12.12 -3.62 15.19
CA ILE A 31 12.47 -4.82 15.97
C ILE A 31 13.98 -4.93 16.17
N ARG A 32 14.77 -4.74 15.10
CA ARG A 32 16.24 -4.78 15.19
C ARG A 32 16.81 -3.73 16.15
N GLN A 33 16.13 -2.60 16.30
CA GLN A 33 16.52 -1.52 17.20
C GLN A 33 15.97 -1.67 18.61
N GLY A 34 15.15 -2.70 18.89
CA GLY A 34 14.44 -2.83 20.17
C GLY A 34 13.42 -1.72 20.44
N ASN A 35 12.98 -1.00 19.40
CA ASN A 35 12.07 0.13 19.53
C ASN A 35 10.61 -0.35 19.57
N THR A 36 10.16 -0.74 20.76
CA THR A 36 8.81 -1.27 21.00
C THR A 36 7.70 -0.23 20.78
N ASP A 37 8.00 1.05 20.98
CA ASP A 37 7.05 2.14 20.70
C ASP A 37 6.76 2.27 19.21
N LEU A 38 7.79 2.19 18.37
CA LEU A 38 7.62 2.25 16.92
C LEU A 38 6.91 0.99 16.38
N VAL A 39 7.18 -0.19 16.95
CA VAL A 39 6.39 -1.41 16.66
C VAL A 39 4.90 -1.19 16.95
N ARG A 40 4.57 -0.59 18.11
CA ARG A 40 3.18 -0.28 18.48
C ARG A 40 2.54 0.73 17.53
N GLN A 41 3.31 1.73 17.07
CA GLN A 41 2.82 2.70 16.09
C GLN A 41 2.47 2.04 14.75
N TYR A 42 3.32 1.15 14.21
CA TYR A 42 3.00 0.39 13.01
C TYR A 42 1.74 -0.46 13.16
N HIS A 43 1.58 -1.12 14.31
CA HIS A 43 0.37 -1.90 14.59
C HIS A 43 -0.88 -1.01 14.63
N ASN A 44 -0.82 0.13 15.32
CA ASN A 44 -1.95 1.05 15.39
C ASN A 44 -2.30 1.61 14.00
N LEU A 45 -1.28 1.99 13.22
CA LEU A 45 -1.46 2.51 11.88
C LEU A 45 -2.19 1.50 10.96
N LEU A 46 -1.74 0.25 10.91
CA LEU A 46 -2.26 -0.71 9.94
C LEU A 46 -3.51 -1.47 10.39
N PHE A 47 -3.80 -1.53 11.68
CA PHE A 47 -4.94 -2.29 12.21
C PHE A 47 -5.98 -1.46 12.96
N LYS A 48 -5.69 -0.19 13.29
CA LYS A 48 -6.62 0.66 14.05
C LYS A 48 -7.01 1.96 13.35
N THR A 49 -6.39 2.28 12.21
CA THR A 49 -6.75 3.46 11.43
C THR A 49 -8.08 3.24 10.72
N LYS A 50 -9.04 4.13 10.96
CA LYS A 50 -10.33 4.12 10.26
C LYS A 50 -10.09 4.32 8.76
N GLY A 51 -10.80 3.56 7.93
CA GLY A 51 -10.67 3.65 6.47
C GLY A 51 -9.42 2.96 5.90
N LEU A 52 -8.55 2.37 6.74
CA LEU A 52 -7.45 1.51 6.30
C LEU A 52 -7.73 0.07 6.69
N LYS A 53 -7.72 -0.84 5.71
CA LYS A 53 -7.88 -2.27 5.92
C LYS A 53 -6.62 -3.02 5.52
N THR A 54 -6.05 -3.77 6.45
CA THR A 54 -4.96 -4.71 6.17
C THR A 54 -5.55 -6.04 5.71
N ILE A 55 -5.05 -6.55 4.59
CA ILE A 55 -5.49 -7.80 3.96
C ILE A 55 -4.40 -8.86 4.19
N PHE A 56 -4.82 -9.99 4.73
CA PHE A 56 -3.94 -11.13 4.94
C PHE A 56 -3.70 -11.88 3.62
N LEU A 57 -2.53 -12.50 3.50
CA LEU A 57 -2.22 -13.36 2.37
C LEU A 57 -3.03 -14.66 2.48
N ASP A 58 -3.91 -14.90 1.52
CA ASP A 58 -4.66 -16.13 1.35
C ASP A 58 -4.25 -16.86 0.05
N GLN A 59 -4.92 -17.97 -0.23
CA GLN A 59 -4.65 -18.77 -1.43
C GLN A 59 -4.88 -17.97 -2.73
N GLN A 60 -5.98 -17.22 -2.80
CA GLN A 60 -6.33 -16.46 -4.01
C GLN A 60 -5.28 -15.38 -4.32
N ILE A 61 -4.84 -14.64 -3.30
CA ILE A 61 -3.78 -13.63 -3.44
C ILE A 61 -2.45 -14.30 -3.80
N ALA A 62 -2.15 -15.47 -3.22
CA ALA A 62 -0.91 -16.20 -3.52
C ALA A 62 -0.86 -16.69 -4.99
N GLU A 63 -1.95 -17.24 -5.50
CA GLU A 63 -2.06 -17.69 -6.90
C GLU A 63 -1.93 -16.50 -7.88
N GLU A 64 -2.62 -15.40 -7.60
CA GLU A 64 -2.53 -14.18 -8.41
C GLU A 64 -1.14 -13.55 -8.36
N ALA A 65 -0.49 -13.53 -7.19
CA ALA A 65 0.89 -13.07 -7.06
C ALA A 65 1.85 -13.95 -7.89
N ALA A 66 1.68 -15.27 -7.86
CA ALA A 66 2.48 -16.18 -8.68
C ALA A 66 2.28 -15.91 -10.18
N ARG A 67 1.04 -15.67 -10.62
CA ARG A 67 0.71 -15.28 -12.00
C ARG A 67 1.45 -14.00 -12.38
N LEU A 68 1.34 -12.94 -11.59
CA LEU A 68 2.02 -11.67 -11.85
C LEU A 68 3.53 -11.82 -11.97
N ARG A 69 4.16 -12.62 -11.09
CA ARG A 69 5.60 -12.89 -11.15
C ARG A 69 6.02 -13.61 -12.41
N ALA A 70 5.24 -14.60 -12.84
CA ALA A 70 5.53 -15.38 -14.04
C ALA A 70 5.56 -14.50 -15.31
N PHE A 71 4.66 -13.52 -15.40
CA PHE A 71 4.55 -12.65 -16.58
C PHE A 71 5.39 -11.37 -16.50
N HIS A 72 5.62 -10.81 -15.31
CA HIS A 72 6.21 -9.48 -15.15
C HIS A 72 7.56 -9.45 -14.43
N LYS A 73 8.12 -10.60 -14.00
CA LYS A 73 9.44 -10.69 -13.33
C LYS A 73 9.60 -9.77 -12.11
N ILE A 74 8.51 -9.49 -11.40
CA ILE A 74 8.51 -8.71 -10.15
C ILE A 74 8.90 -9.58 -8.94
N ARG A 75 9.34 -8.93 -7.86
CA ARG A 75 9.74 -9.63 -6.63
C ARG A 75 8.51 -10.13 -5.88
N THR A 76 8.72 -11.11 -5.01
CA THR A 76 7.63 -11.71 -4.23
C THR A 76 6.83 -10.70 -3.41
N PRO A 77 7.44 -9.79 -2.62
CA PRO A 77 6.69 -8.79 -1.86
C PRO A 77 5.82 -7.90 -2.76
N ASP A 78 6.41 -7.37 -3.83
CA ASP A 78 5.72 -6.51 -4.80
C ASP A 78 4.54 -7.24 -5.45
N SER A 79 4.73 -8.50 -5.85
CA SER A 79 3.66 -9.30 -6.44
C SER A 79 2.51 -9.58 -5.48
N ILE A 80 2.80 -9.77 -4.19
CA ILE A 80 1.77 -9.96 -3.17
C ILE A 80 1.01 -8.65 -2.94
N GLN A 81 1.71 -7.51 -2.87
CA GLN A 81 1.05 -6.20 -2.75
C GLN A 81 0.14 -5.91 -3.95
N MET A 82 0.62 -6.15 -5.17
CA MET A 82 -0.17 -5.96 -6.39
C MET A 82 -1.36 -6.93 -6.47
N ALA A 83 -1.15 -8.22 -6.19
CA ALA A 83 -2.23 -9.21 -6.15
C ALA A 83 -3.29 -8.88 -5.09
N THR A 84 -2.87 -8.35 -3.93
CA THR A 84 -3.78 -7.91 -2.87
C THR A 84 -4.71 -6.81 -3.39
N VAL A 85 -4.18 -5.77 -4.01
CA VAL A 85 -5.01 -4.65 -4.49
C VAL A 85 -5.91 -5.02 -5.67
N ILE A 86 -5.45 -5.92 -6.55
CA ILE A 86 -6.26 -6.46 -7.65
C ILE A 86 -7.42 -7.29 -7.09
N THR A 87 -7.13 -8.19 -6.14
CA THR A 87 -8.14 -9.07 -5.53
C THR A 87 -9.20 -8.28 -4.75
N MET A 88 -8.82 -7.12 -4.20
CA MET A 88 -9.73 -6.20 -3.53
C MET A 88 -10.37 -5.17 -4.45
N GLU A 89 -10.20 -5.31 -5.77
CA GLU A 89 -10.78 -4.41 -6.78
C GLU A 89 -10.45 -2.93 -6.54
N ALA A 90 -9.25 -2.66 -6.02
CA ALA A 90 -8.81 -1.29 -5.78
C ALA A 90 -8.64 -0.55 -7.12
N ALA A 91 -9.24 0.64 -7.21
CA ALA A 91 -9.14 1.46 -8.42
C ALA A 91 -7.72 2.02 -8.66
N PHE A 92 -6.96 2.22 -7.58
CA PHE A 92 -5.65 2.84 -7.62
C PHE A 92 -4.63 2.06 -6.79
N PHE A 93 -3.38 2.04 -7.26
CA PHE A 93 -2.23 1.55 -6.51
C PHE A 93 -1.26 2.70 -6.23
N LEU A 94 -1.15 3.09 -4.96
CA LEU A 94 -0.27 4.15 -4.53
C LEU A 94 1.13 3.59 -4.24
N THR A 95 2.13 4.02 -5.01
CA THR A 95 3.51 3.54 -4.85
C THR A 95 4.54 4.60 -5.23
N ASN A 96 5.77 4.43 -4.79
CA ASN A 96 6.93 5.18 -5.28
C ASN A 96 7.79 4.39 -6.25
N ASP A 97 7.49 3.12 -6.47
CA ASP A 97 8.31 2.26 -7.33
C ASP A 97 7.83 2.31 -8.78
N LYS A 98 8.55 3.09 -9.60
CA LYS A 98 8.32 3.23 -11.05
C LYS A 98 8.61 1.96 -11.85
N ARG A 99 9.20 0.92 -11.23
CA ARG A 99 9.56 -0.33 -11.91
C ARG A 99 8.40 -1.32 -11.96
N LEU A 100 7.32 -1.06 -11.22
CA LEU A 100 6.16 -1.94 -11.21
C LEU A 100 5.39 -1.85 -12.54
N PRO A 101 4.92 -2.98 -13.08
CA PRO A 101 4.21 -2.99 -14.35
C PRO A 101 2.88 -2.26 -14.23
N SER A 102 2.52 -1.49 -15.25
CA SER A 102 1.16 -1.00 -15.40
C SER A 102 0.24 -2.18 -15.73
N LEU A 103 -0.88 -2.29 -15.02
CA LEU A 103 -1.89 -3.31 -15.27
C LEU A 103 -3.17 -2.66 -15.81
N PRO A 104 -3.92 -3.31 -16.73
CA PRO A 104 -5.06 -2.68 -17.41
C PRO A 104 -6.13 -2.14 -16.45
N ASN A 105 -6.35 -2.81 -15.33
CA ASN A 105 -7.43 -2.51 -14.37
C ASN A 105 -6.92 -1.84 -13.09
N LEU A 106 -5.66 -1.41 -13.05
CA LEU A 106 -5.06 -0.83 -11.85
C LEU A 106 -4.28 0.44 -12.21
N LYS A 107 -4.83 1.61 -11.85
CA LYS A 107 -4.16 2.88 -12.10
C LYS A 107 -3.06 3.10 -11.05
N ILE A 108 -1.84 3.31 -11.50
CA ILE A 108 -0.74 3.66 -10.61
C ILE A 108 -0.82 5.14 -10.27
N LEU A 109 -0.83 5.46 -8.97
CA LEU A 109 -0.62 6.81 -8.46
C LEU A 109 0.77 6.87 -7.84
N MET A 110 1.59 7.80 -8.32
CA MET A 110 2.91 8.03 -7.73
C MET A 110 2.76 8.95 -6.53
N LEU A 111 3.31 8.55 -5.37
CA LEU A 111 3.24 9.41 -4.18
C LEU A 111 4.01 10.72 -4.40
N ASP A 112 5.10 10.70 -5.16
CA ASP A 112 5.84 11.92 -5.56
C ASP A 112 4.98 12.93 -6.33
N ASP A 113 4.07 12.45 -7.19
CA ASP A 113 3.19 13.33 -7.96
C ASP A 113 2.13 13.96 -7.04
N LEU A 114 1.65 13.18 -6.05
CA LEU A 114 0.77 13.68 -4.99
C LEU A 114 1.46 14.65 -4.01
N LEU A 115 2.79 14.67 -3.96
CA LEU A 115 3.54 15.61 -3.15
C LEU A 115 3.76 16.94 -3.88
N LYS A 116 3.94 16.91 -5.21
CA LYS A 116 4.24 18.09 -6.04
C LYS A 116 3.04 18.98 -6.32
N GLU A 117 1.90 18.41 -6.71
CA GLU A 117 0.67 19.19 -6.97
C GLU A 117 0.15 19.92 -5.72
N GLY A 118 0.54 19.47 -4.52
CA GLY A 118 0.21 20.14 -3.27
C GLY A 118 0.97 21.44 -3.01
N GLN A 119 2.08 21.69 -3.72
CA GLN A 119 2.90 22.90 -3.53
C GLN A 119 2.57 24.01 -4.54
N GLU A 120 1.97 23.68 -5.68
CA GLU A 120 1.56 24.66 -6.69
C GLU A 120 0.26 25.41 -6.35
N LYS A 121 -0.54 24.90 -5.39
CA LYS A 121 -1.78 25.55 -4.94
C LYS A 121 -1.64 26.45 -3.70
N GLU A 122 -0.44 26.54 -3.13
CA GLU A 122 -0.11 27.41 -1.98
C GLU A 122 0.82 28.57 -2.36
N SER A 123 1.08 28.78 -3.67
CA SER A 123 1.81 29.95 -4.20
C SER A 123 0.89 30.93 -4.92
#